data_AF-A0A812J2L0-F1
#
_entry.id   AF-A0A812J2L0-F1
#
_cell.length_a   1.000
_cell.length_b   1.000
_cell.length_c   1.000
_cell.angle_alpha   90.00
_cell.angle_beta   90.00
_cell.angle_gamma   90.00
#
_symmetry.space_group_name_H-M   'P 1'
#
loop_
_entity.id
_entity.type
_entity.pdbx_description
1 polymer ?
#
loop_
_entity_poly.entity_id
_entity_poly.type
_entity_poly.pdbx_seq_one_letter_code
_entity_poly.pdbx_strand_id
1 'polypeptide(L)'
;MHGLTRPRLLQMPIKDFAREEDRKYQMDKYTAKGFSYERALADTEKLAPKVNTLLVEFEELLRSDKTLNAFGHSWDDLYVLPSLRVLTCVKDLVWPAKVRAYVEQNHADAGVACYFEHAC
;
A
#
# COMPACT_ATOMS: atom_id res chain seq x y z
N MET A 1 7.67 -2.07 -5.34
CA MET A 1 6.31 -2.06 -4.75
C MET A 1 5.54 -3.35 -5.00
N HIS A 2 5.41 -3.84 -6.24
CA HIS A 2 4.56 -5.00 -6.56
C HIS A 2 4.91 -6.30 -5.83
N GLY A 3 6.18 -6.51 -5.43
CA GLY A 3 6.61 -7.71 -4.72
C GLY A 3 5.87 -7.93 -3.39
N LEU A 4 5.49 -6.88 -2.67
CA LEU A 4 4.71 -7.03 -1.43
C LEU A 4 3.20 -6.96 -1.69
N THR A 5 2.76 -6.04 -2.54
CA THR A 5 1.35 -5.66 -2.57
C THR A 5 0.54 -6.40 -3.61
N ARG A 6 1.12 -6.83 -4.73
CA ARG A 6 0.34 -7.42 -5.84
C ARG A 6 -0.38 -8.72 -5.44
N PRO A 7 0.25 -9.69 -4.75
CA PRO A 7 -0.45 -10.92 -4.33
C PRO A 7 -1.61 -10.64 -3.35
N ARG A 8 -1.45 -9.60 -2.52
CA ARG A 8 -2.38 -9.23 -1.45
C ARG A 8 -3.54 -8.37 -1.95
N LEU A 9 -3.28 -7.46 -2.88
CA LEU A 9 -4.30 -6.60 -3.50
C LEU A 9 -5.47 -7.39 -4.10
N LEU A 10 -5.21 -8.58 -4.64
CA LEU A 10 -6.25 -9.45 -5.20
C LEU A 10 -7.21 -10.00 -4.13
N GLN A 11 -6.86 -9.91 -2.84
CA GLN A 11 -7.68 -10.34 -1.71
C GLN A 11 -8.42 -9.17 -1.05
N MET A 12 -8.16 -7.94 -1.48
CA MET A 12 -8.80 -6.74 -0.93
C MET A 12 -10.22 -6.56 -1.47
N PRO A 13 -11.11 -5.84 -0.76
CA PRO A 13 -12.48 -5.58 -1.20
C PRO A 13 -12.54 -4.54 -2.34
N ILE A 14 -11.91 -4.87 -3.47
CA ILE A 14 -11.86 -4.05 -4.67
C ILE A 14 -12.88 -4.61 -5.65
N LYS A 15 -13.80 -3.77 -6.13
CA LYS A 15 -14.88 -4.18 -7.04
C LYS A 15 -14.37 -4.89 -8.28
N ASP A 16 -13.26 -4.43 -8.84
CA ASP A 16 -12.60 -5.03 -10.00
C ASP A 16 -12.07 -6.44 -9.75
N PHE A 17 -11.94 -6.87 -8.49
CA PHE A 17 -11.45 -8.19 -8.09
C PHE A 17 -12.53 -9.03 -7.38
N ALA A 18 -13.79 -8.61 -7.43
CA ALA A 18 -14.88 -9.28 -6.74
C ALA A 18 -15.08 -10.72 -7.24
N ARG A 19 -14.98 -10.95 -8.56
CA ARG A 19 -15.14 -12.28 -9.16
C ARG A 19 -13.81 -13.02 -9.25
N GLU A 20 -13.87 -14.34 -9.13
CA GLU A 20 -12.71 -15.21 -9.30
C GLU A 20 -12.07 -15.08 -10.69
N GLU A 21 -12.90 -14.94 -11.73
CA GLU A 21 -12.46 -14.74 -13.10
C GLU A 21 -11.63 -13.46 -13.28
N ASP A 22 -12.02 -12.36 -12.62
CA ASP A 22 -11.31 -11.09 -12.69
C ASP A 22 -9.95 -11.18 -11.98
N ARG A 23 -9.91 -11.86 -10.82
CA ARG A 23 -8.65 -12.14 -10.11
C ARG A 23 -7.73 -13.01 -10.97
N LYS A 24 -8.28 -14.07 -11.59
CA LYS A 24 -7.53 -14.95 -12.48
C LYS A 24 -6.98 -14.20 -13.67
N TYR A 25 -7.78 -13.37 -14.34
CA TYR A 25 -7.32 -12.55 -15.46
C TYR A 25 -6.13 -11.66 -15.07
N GLN A 26 -6.19 -11.02 -13.89
CA GLN A 26 -5.08 -10.21 -13.40
C GLN A 26 -3.85 -11.06 -13.06
N MET A 27 -4.03 -12.21 -12.43
CA MET A 27 -2.92 -13.14 -12.18
C MET A 27 -2.24 -13.54 -13.48
N ASP A 28 -3.00 -14.03 -14.45
CA ASP A 28 -2.49 -14.48 -15.75
C ASP A 28 -1.76 -13.35 -16.49
N LYS A 29 -2.30 -12.12 -16.48
CA LYS A 29 -1.69 -10.93 -17.09
C LYS A 29 -0.31 -10.61 -16.52
N TYR A 30 -0.11 -10.74 -15.20
CA TYR A 30 1.18 -10.46 -14.57
C TYR A 30 2.14 -11.64 -14.69
N THR A 31 1.64 -12.87 -14.61
CA THR A 31 2.44 -14.09 -14.85
C THR A 31 2.98 -14.12 -16.27
N ALA A 32 2.18 -13.74 -17.28
CA ALA A 32 2.62 -13.60 -18.66
C ALA A 32 3.72 -12.54 -18.85
N LYS A 33 3.82 -11.57 -17.94
CA LYS A 33 4.90 -10.57 -17.89
C LYS A 33 6.11 -11.01 -17.04
N GLY A 34 6.14 -12.27 -16.60
CA GLY A 34 7.23 -12.84 -15.81
C GLY A 34 7.13 -12.60 -14.30
N PHE A 35 6.00 -12.14 -13.78
CA PHE A 35 5.82 -11.98 -12.33
C PHE A 35 5.49 -13.31 -11.66
N SER A 36 6.21 -13.68 -10.60
CA SER A 36 5.91 -14.85 -9.77
C SER A 36 5.25 -14.41 -8.46
N TYR A 37 3.98 -14.79 -8.28
CA TYR A 37 3.22 -14.55 -7.05
C TYR A 37 3.77 -15.32 -5.86
N GLU A 38 4.20 -16.57 -6.08
CA GLU A 38 4.82 -17.42 -5.06
C GLU A 38 6.12 -16.79 -4.55
N ARG A 39 7.02 -16.39 -5.46
CA ARG A 39 8.26 -15.73 -5.09
C ARG A 39 8.02 -14.40 -4.40
N ALA A 40 7.04 -13.63 -4.85
CA ALA A 40 6.66 -12.35 -4.23
C ALA A 40 6.22 -12.55 -2.77
N LEU A 41 5.45 -13.60 -2.49
CA LEU A 41 5.09 -13.96 -1.12
C LEU A 41 6.30 -14.44 -0.32
N ALA A 42 7.15 -15.30 -0.88
CA ALA A 42 8.36 -15.80 -0.22
C ALA A 42 9.37 -14.67 0.11
N ASP A 43 9.50 -13.66 -0.76
CA ASP A 43 10.36 -12.51 -0.56
C ASP A 43 9.82 -11.52 0.50
N THR A 44 8.63 -11.77 1.09
CA THR A 44 8.02 -10.87 2.10
C THR A 44 8.96 -10.63 3.28
N GLU A 45 9.54 -11.68 3.87
CA GLU A 45 10.43 -11.57 5.04
C GLU A 45 11.67 -10.71 4.75
N LYS A 46 12.10 -10.66 3.50
CA LYS A 46 13.23 -9.83 3.05
C LYS A 46 12.82 -8.39 2.72
N LEU A 47 11.62 -8.19 2.21
CA LEU A 47 11.16 -6.89 1.71
C LEU A 47 10.47 -6.05 2.80
N ALA A 48 9.68 -6.67 3.68
CA ALA A 48 8.94 -5.97 4.73
C ALA A 48 9.86 -5.16 5.66
N PRO A 49 11.01 -5.69 6.16
CA PRO A 49 11.92 -4.90 6.99
C PRO A 49 12.45 -3.66 6.30
N LYS A 50 12.75 -3.75 5.00
CA LYS A 50 13.23 -2.60 4.20
C LYS A 50 12.16 -1.53 4.09
N VAL A 51 10.91 -1.93 3.86
CA VAL A 51 9.79 -0.98 3.82
C VAL A 51 9.53 -0.37 5.20
N ASN A 52 9.66 -1.14 6.28
CA ASN A 52 9.54 -0.61 7.63
C ASN A 52 10.58 0.48 7.92
N THR A 53 11.83 0.28 7.51
CA THR A 53 12.86 1.32 7.57
C THR A 53 12.48 2.56 6.77
N LEU A 54 12.02 2.38 5.52
CA LEU A 54 11.58 3.49 4.67
C LEU A 54 10.37 4.25 5.24
N LEU A 55 9.46 3.57 5.95
CA LEU A 55 8.33 4.21 6.61
C LEU A 55 8.78 5.10 7.77
N VAL A 56 9.80 4.67 8.53
CA VAL A 56 10.42 5.49 9.57
C VAL A 56 11.11 6.70 8.95
N GLU A 57 11.90 6.52 7.90
CA GLU A 57 12.54 7.64 7.18
C GLU A 57 11.50 8.61 6.59
N PHE A 58 10.38 8.09 6.11
CA PHE A 58 9.28 8.90 5.59
C PHE A 58 8.60 9.74 6.68
N GLU A 59 8.50 9.24 7.91
CA GLU A 59 7.91 9.98 9.03
C GLU A 59 8.61 11.32 9.28
N GLU A 60 9.93 11.35 9.10
CA GLU A 60 10.78 12.55 9.26
C GLU A 60 10.55 13.59 8.16
N LEU A 61 10.01 13.17 7.01
CA LEU A 61 9.68 14.08 5.90
C LEU A 61 8.33 14.77 6.11
N LEU A 62 7.43 14.17 6.89
CA LEU A 62 6.10 14.72 7.13
C LEU A 62 6.19 16.03 7.91
N ARG A 63 5.54 17.08 7.41
CA ARG A 63 5.44 18.37 8.11
C ARG A 63 4.26 18.41 9.08
N SER A 64 3.22 17.63 8.81
CA SER A 64 2.08 17.42 9.71
C SER A 64 1.57 15.98 9.60
N ASP A 65 0.50 15.65 10.31
CA ASP A 65 -0.28 14.44 10.12
C ASP A 65 -1.23 14.51 8.91
N LYS A 66 -1.21 15.59 8.12
CA LYS A 66 -2.06 15.74 6.92
C LYS A 66 -1.30 16.08 5.65
N THR A 67 -0.09 16.63 5.77
CA THR A 67 0.64 17.19 4.63
C THR A 67 2.12 16.86 4.70
N LEU A 68 2.68 16.50 3.54
CA LEU A 68 4.11 16.37 3.33
C LEU A 68 4.83 17.72 3.37
N ASN A 69 4.14 18.79 2.98
CA ASN A 69 4.72 20.11 2.83
C ASN A 69 4.19 21.10 3.87
N ALA A 70 5.00 22.14 4.15
CA ALA A 70 4.66 23.17 5.13
C ALA A 70 3.59 24.16 4.63
N PHE A 71 3.37 24.21 3.31
CA PHE A 71 2.41 25.11 2.66
C PHE A 71 1.04 24.47 2.43
N GLY A 72 0.76 23.33 3.08
CA GLY A 72 -0.51 22.60 2.96
C GLY A 72 -0.43 21.44 1.96
N HIS A 73 -1.59 20.97 1.52
CA HIS A 73 -1.70 19.88 0.54
C HIS A 73 -1.03 20.26 -0.78
N SER A 74 -0.25 19.34 -1.33
CA SER A 74 0.43 19.53 -2.62
C SER A 74 0.32 18.30 -3.52
N TRP A 75 0.92 18.42 -4.71
CA TRP A 75 1.07 17.29 -5.63
C TRP A 75 1.84 16.12 -5.04
N ASP A 76 2.72 16.36 -4.07
CA ASP A 76 3.49 15.31 -3.41
C ASP A 76 2.57 14.40 -2.59
N ASP A 77 1.58 14.97 -1.91
CA ASP A 77 0.57 14.21 -1.17
C ASP A 77 -0.24 13.34 -2.14
N LEU A 78 -0.74 13.94 -3.23
CA LEU A 78 -1.52 13.24 -4.24
C LEU A 78 -0.73 12.11 -4.92
N TYR A 79 0.58 12.26 -5.06
CA TYR A 79 1.44 11.25 -5.65
C TYR A 79 1.73 10.09 -4.68
N VAL A 80 2.02 10.38 -3.41
CA VAL A 80 2.44 9.35 -2.46
C VAL A 80 1.27 8.57 -1.86
N LEU A 81 0.14 9.23 -1.59
CA LEU A 81 -1.00 8.65 -0.85
C LEU A 81 -1.54 7.36 -1.50
N PRO A 82 -1.74 7.28 -2.83
CA PRO A 82 -2.19 6.04 -3.46
C PRO A 82 -1.24 4.86 -3.24
N SER A 83 0.07 5.14 -3.24
CA SER A 83 1.11 4.13 -3.02
C SER A 83 1.09 3.63 -1.56
N LEU A 84 0.95 4.55 -0.60
CA LEU A 84 0.82 4.21 0.81
C LEU A 84 -0.46 3.44 1.10
N ARG A 85 -1.59 3.82 0.49
CA ARG A 85 -2.84 3.06 0.59
C ARG A 85 -2.66 1.62 0.16
N VAL A 86 -2.00 1.40 -0.97
CA VAL A 86 -1.74 0.05 -1.47
C VAL A 86 -0.85 -0.75 -0.50
N LEU A 87 0.07 -0.12 0.22
CA LEU A 87 0.87 -0.80 1.25
C LEU A 87 0.04 -1.24 2.47
N THR A 88 -1.10 -0.61 2.75
CA THR A 88 -1.96 -0.98 3.90
C THR A 88 -2.55 -2.39 3.80
N CYS A 89 -2.46 -3.07 2.65
CA CYS A 89 -2.85 -4.48 2.50
C CYS A 89 -1.80 -5.47 3.03
N VAL A 90 -0.61 -5.02 3.44
CA VAL A 90 0.50 -5.86 3.89
C VAL A 90 0.55 -5.87 5.41
N LYS A 91 0.20 -7.00 6.04
CA LYS A 91 0.12 -7.09 7.51
C LYS A 91 1.47 -6.99 8.22
N ASP A 92 2.54 -7.37 7.53
CA ASP A 92 3.90 -7.44 8.09
C ASP A 92 4.60 -6.06 8.18
N LEU A 93 3.92 -4.99 7.74
CA LEU A 93 4.44 -3.64 7.82
C LEU A 93 4.15 -3.00 9.17
N VAL A 94 5.17 -2.39 9.74
CA VAL A 94 5.09 -1.61 10.98
C VAL A 94 4.93 -0.15 10.60
N TRP A 95 3.78 0.42 10.93
CA TRP A 95 3.44 1.79 10.58
C TRP A 95 3.79 2.75 11.72
N PRO A 96 4.74 3.70 11.52
CA PRO A 96 4.94 4.78 12.47
C PRO A 96 3.65 5.58 12.68
N ALA A 97 3.42 6.05 13.91
CA ALA A 97 2.13 6.58 14.31
C ALA A 97 1.70 7.79 13.46
N LYS A 98 2.63 8.69 13.12
CA LYS A 98 2.33 9.89 12.31
C LYS A 98 2.09 9.52 10.85
N VAL A 99 2.83 8.55 10.32
CA VAL A 99 2.61 8.04 8.96
C VAL A 99 1.25 7.34 8.85
N ARG A 100 0.87 6.54 9.86
CA ARG A 100 -0.44 5.91 9.91
C ARG A 100 -1.56 6.95 9.92
N ALA A 101 -1.46 7.96 10.80
CA ALA A 101 -2.42 9.05 10.87
C ALA A 101 -2.52 9.80 9.53
N TYR A 102 -1.38 10.10 8.90
CA TYR A 102 -1.32 10.71 7.57
C TYR A 102 -2.07 9.94 6.49
N VAL A 103 -1.91 8.62 6.47
CA VAL A 103 -2.60 7.77 5.49
C VAL A 103 -4.09 7.65 5.81
N GLU A 104 -4.46 7.35 7.06
CA GLU A 104 -5.86 7.13 7.46
C GLU A 104 -6.69 8.41 7.31
N GLN A 105 -6.18 9.56 7.77
CA GLN A 105 -6.91 10.84 7.71
C GLN A 105 -7.13 11.30 6.27
N ASN A 106 -6.08 11.34 5.43
CA ASN A 106 -6.21 11.80 4.05
C ASN A 106 -7.17 10.93 3.23
N HIS A 107 -7.16 9.61 3.47
CA HIS A 107 -8.07 8.69 2.76
C HIS A 107 -9.50 8.79 3.28
N ALA A 108 -9.69 8.95 4.60
CA ALA A 108 -11.01 9.22 5.18
C ALA A 108 -11.61 10.52 4.65
N ASP A 109 -10.83 11.61 4.62
CA ASP A 109 -11.25 12.92 4.09
C ASP A 109 -11.63 12.82 2.59
N ALA A 110 -10.99 11.92 1.84
CA ALA A 110 -11.30 11.64 0.43
C ALA A 110 -12.45 10.63 0.22
N GLY A 111 -13.02 10.05 1.28
CA GLY A 111 -14.05 9.01 1.18
C GLY A 111 -13.55 7.67 0.62
N VAL A 112 -12.26 7.37 0.79
CA VAL A 112 -11.62 6.16 0.27
C VAL A 112 -11.15 5.29 1.45
N ALA A 113 -11.57 4.02 1.51
CA ALA A 113 -11.12 3.12 2.57
C ALA A 113 -9.67 2.64 2.38
N CYS A 114 -8.89 2.57 3.47
CA CYS A 114 -7.63 1.83 3.53
C CYS A 114 -7.89 0.31 3.68
N TYR A 115 -6.84 -0.49 3.61
CA TYR A 115 -6.93 -1.96 3.64
C TYR A 115 -6.49 -2.61 4.96
N PHE A 116 -6.24 -1.82 6.01
CA PHE A 116 -5.71 -2.34 7.28
C PHE A 116 -6.52 -3.50 7.87
N GLU A 117 -7.85 -3.44 7.79
CA GLU A 117 -8.75 -4.49 8.31
C GLU A 117 -8.69 -5.80 7.50
N HIS A 118 -8.21 -5.73 6.27
CA HIS A 118 -8.12 -6.86 5.34
C HIS A 118 -6.67 -7.31 5.09
N ALA A 119 -5.70 -6.70 5.75
CA ALA A 119 -4.28 -6.93 5.49
C ALA A 119 -3.90 -8.40 5.71
N CYS A 120 -3.11 -8.97 4.79
CA CYS A 120 -2.74 -10.38 4.80
C CYS A 120 -1.25 -10.64 4.57
#